data_AF-A0A519S5G8-F1
#
_entry.id   AF-A0A519S5G8-F1
#
_cell.length_a   1.000
_cell.length_b   1.000
_cell.length_c   1.000
_cell.angle_alpha   90.00
_cell.angle_beta   90.00
_cell.angle_gamma   90.00
#
_symmetry.space_group_name_H-M   'P 1'
#
loop_
_entity.id
_entity.type
_entity.pdbx_description
1 polymer ?
#
loop_
_entity_poly.entity_id
_entity_poly.type
_entity_poly.pdbx_seq_one_letter_code
_entity_poly.pdbx_strand_id
1 'polypeptide(L)'
;MNERIQEKLSILADAAKYDVSCSSSGGKRKNEQKGLGNAEGMGICHSYTEDGRCVSLLKILLTNHCIFDCAYCVSRRSNDVKRAAFTVEEVVDLTINFYRRNYIEGLFLSSGIFSSPDYTMERLVRIVKKLRTEHKFNGYIHVKTIPGASPELI
;
A
#
# COMPACT_ATOMS: atom_id res chain seq x y z
N MET A 1 -7.36 -4.73 -15.58
CA MET A 1 -6.84 -3.70 -14.66
C MET A 1 -6.17 -2.65 -15.53
N ASN A 2 -6.35 -1.36 -15.28
CA ASN A 2 -5.74 -0.31 -16.11
C ASN A 2 -4.21 -0.45 -16.10
N GLU A 3 -3.56 -0.46 -17.27
CA GLU A 3 -2.10 -0.66 -17.42
C GLU A 3 -1.31 0.34 -16.55
N ARG A 4 -1.79 1.59 -16.48
CA ARG A 4 -1.17 2.63 -15.65
C ARG A 4 -1.25 2.32 -14.15
N ILE A 5 -2.32 1.69 -13.71
CA ILE A 5 -2.48 1.28 -12.31
C ILE A 5 -1.54 0.12 -11.99
N GLN A 6 -1.41 -0.84 -12.89
CA GLN A 6 -0.45 -1.95 -12.74
C GLN A 6 1.00 -1.45 -12.67
N GLU A 7 1.37 -0.48 -13.51
CA GLU A 7 2.69 0.13 -13.48
C GLU A 7 2.96 0.82 -12.13
N LYS A 8 2.02 1.65 -11.65
CA LYS A 8 2.12 2.28 -10.32
C LYS A 8 2.26 1.25 -9.22
N LEU A 9 1.45 0.18 -9.25
CA LEU A 9 1.50 -0.89 -8.25
C LEU A 9 2.86 -1.59 -8.24
N SER A 10 3.45 -1.84 -9.41
CA SER A 10 4.77 -2.45 -9.55
C SER A 10 5.87 -1.56 -8.94
N ILE A 11 5.88 -0.28 -9.28
CA ILE A 11 6.86 0.70 -8.77
C ILE A 11 6.74 0.85 -7.24
N LEU A 12 5.50 0.99 -6.75
CA LEU A 12 5.24 1.32 -5.35
C LEU A 12 5.36 0.09 -4.44
N ALA A 13 5.07 -1.11 -4.93
CA ALA A 13 5.28 -2.35 -4.18
C ALA A 13 6.78 -2.63 -3.95
N ASP A 14 7.66 -2.33 -4.91
CA ASP A 14 9.11 -2.47 -4.70
C ASP A 14 9.63 -1.46 -3.66
N ALA A 15 9.17 -0.21 -3.71
CA ALA A 15 9.50 0.79 -2.68
C ALA A 15 8.97 0.39 -1.29
N ALA A 16 7.79 -0.23 -1.23
CA ALA A 16 7.14 -0.68 0.00
C ALA A 16 7.74 -1.98 0.58
N LYS A 17 8.67 -2.66 -0.10
CA LYS A 17 9.24 -3.93 0.41
C LYS A 17 9.96 -3.77 1.75
N TYR A 18 10.44 -2.57 2.04
CA TYR A 18 11.17 -2.24 3.28
C TYR A 18 10.25 -1.83 4.44
N ASP A 19 8.93 -1.75 4.23
CA ASP A 19 7.99 -1.59 5.34
C ASP A 19 7.93 -2.91 6.14
N VAL A 20 8.66 -2.96 7.27
CA VAL A 20 8.81 -4.13 8.17
C VAL A 20 7.56 -4.37 9.01
N SER A 21 6.42 -4.57 8.36
CA SER A 21 5.12 -4.69 9.03
C SER A 21 4.35 -5.95 8.66
N CYS A 22 4.76 -6.69 7.64
CA CYS A 22 4.06 -7.90 7.22
C CYS A 22 4.97 -8.86 6.46
N SER A 23 4.66 -10.16 6.56
CA SER A 23 5.36 -11.22 5.83
C SER A 23 4.87 -11.23 4.38
N SER A 24 5.75 -10.91 3.44
CA SER A 24 5.52 -11.18 2.02
C SER A 24 6.10 -12.54 1.67
N SER A 25 5.39 -13.32 0.88
CA SER A 25 5.86 -14.64 0.44
C SER A 25 7.04 -14.55 -0.54
N GLY A 26 7.29 -13.37 -1.14
CA GLY A 26 8.45 -13.06 -1.99
C GLY A 26 8.62 -13.94 -3.24
N GLY A 27 7.75 -14.94 -3.43
CA GLY A 27 7.88 -15.96 -4.45
C GLY A 27 7.59 -15.41 -5.83
N LYS A 28 8.56 -15.55 -6.73
CA LYS A 28 8.41 -15.22 -8.15
C LYS A 28 8.68 -16.48 -8.97
N ARG A 29 7.63 -17.25 -9.22
CA ARG A 29 7.72 -18.47 -10.05
C ARG A 29 6.84 -18.28 -11.27
N LYS A 30 7.48 -18.25 -12.43
CA LYS A 30 6.77 -18.32 -13.70
C LYS A 30 6.34 -19.76 -13.94
N ASN A 31 5.18 -19.89 -14.55
CA ASN A 31 4.67 -21.13 -15.08
C ASN A 31 5.59 -21.62 -16.20
N GLU A 32 5.81 -22.93 -16.26
CA GLU A 32 6.48 -23.59 -17.38
C GLU A 32 5.48 -24.49 -18.10
N GLN A 33 5.53 -24.44 -19.44
CA GLN A 33 4.73 -25.28 -20.35
C GLN A 33 3.20 -25.07 -20.24
N LYS A 34 2.51 -25.95 -19.52
CA LYS A 34 1.03 -26.06 -19.38
C LYS A 34 0.57 -26.09 -17.91
N GLY A 35 1.38 -25.56 -16.98
CA GLY A 35 1.02 -25.52 -15.56
C GLY A 35 -0.15 -24.57 -15.27
N LEU A 36 -0.55 -24.48 -14.00
CA LEU A 36 -1.59 -23.56 -13.56
C LEU A 36 -1.00 -22.31 -12.91
N GLY A 37 -1.30 -21.13 -13.49
CA GLY A 37 -1.03 -19.82 -12.91
C GLY A 37 0.45 -19.46 -12.76
N ASN A 38 0.73 -18.23 -12.33
CA ASN A 38 2.06 -17.76 -11.94
C ASN A 38 2.05 -17.42 -10.44
N ALA A 39 3.17 -17.63 -9.75
CA ALA A 39 3.36 -17.03 -8.43
C ALA A 39 3.91 -15.61 -8.62
N GLU A 40 3.06 -14.62 -8.40
CA GLU A 40 3.36 -13.20 -8.39
C GLU A 40 3.31 -12.70 -6.93
N GLY A 41 4.35 -12.00 -6.48
CA GLY A 41 4.52 -11.60 -5.07
C GLY A 41 4.14 -10.16 -4.74
N MET A 42 3.35 -9.49 -5.59
CA MET A 42 3.20 -8.03 -5.52
C MET A 42 1.92 -7.60 -4.78
N GLY A 43 2.09 -6.76 -3.77
CA GLY A 43 1.00 -5.96 -3.20
C GLY A 43 0.13 -6.63 -2.14
N ILE A 44 0.25 -7.94 -1.88
CA ILE A 44 -0.43 -8.60 -0.76
C ILE A 44 0.60 -9.09 0.25
N CYS A 45 0.38 -8.79 1.53
CA CYS A 45 1.19 -9.32 2.61
C CYS A 45 0.33 -9.86 3.74
N HIS A 46 0.91 -10.70 4.59
CA HIS A 46 0.21 -11.35 5.68
C HIS A 46 0.58 -10.71 7.02
N SER A 47 -0.42 -10.49 7.86
CA SER A 47 -0.28 -10.01 9.23
C SER A 47 -1.05 -10.92 10.17
N TYR A 48 -0.72 -10.91 11.45
CA TYR A 48 -1.44 -11.66 12.47
C TYR A 48 -2.30 -10.70 13.30
N THR A 49 -3.55 -11.08 13.52
CA THR A 49 -4.47 -10.40 14.44
C THR A 49 -4.19 -10.85 15.88
N GLU A 50 -4.74 -10.12 16.85
CA GLU A 50 -4.50 -10.38 18.29
C GLU A 50 -4.92 -11.79 18.74
N ASP A 51 -5.90 -12.40 18.06
CA ASP A 51 -6.35 -13.78 18.30
C ASP A 51 -5.49 -14.84 17.57
N GLY A 52 -4.40 -14.43 16.93
CA GLY A 52 -3.47 -15.31 16.22
C GLY A 52 -3.89 -15.66 14.80
N ARG A 53 -5.01 -15.15 14.27
CA ARG A 53 -5.40 -15.42 12.88
C ARG A 53 -4.52 -14.64 11.91
N CYS A 54 -4.02 -15.35 10.90
CA CYS A 54 -3.33 -14.77 9.76
C CYS A 54 -4.35 -14.12 8.82
N VAL A 55 -4.16 -12.84 8.51
CA VAL A 55 -5.00 -12.06 7.61
C VAL A 55 -4.21 -11.55 6.42
N SER A 56 -4.84 -11.55 5.26
CA SER A 56 -4.27 -11.04 4.01
C SER A 56 -4.56 -9.54 3.86
N LEU A 57 -3.52 -8.72 3.72
CA LEU A 57 -3.62 -7.26 3.58
C LEU A 57 -3.11 -6.80 2.23
N LEU A 58 -3.86 -5.92 1.56
CA LEU A 58 -3.34 -5.17 0.43
C LEU A 58 -2.35 -4.12 0.94
N LYS A 59 -1.07 -4.28 0.64
CA LYS A 59 -0.02 -3.32 1.00
C LYS A 59 0.12 -2.26 -0.09
N ILE A 60 -0.33 -1.05 0.20
CA ILE A 60 -0.24 0.10 -0.69
C ILE A 60 0.64 1.18 -0.07
N LEU A 61 1.63 1.60 -0.84
CA LEU A 61 2.34 2.85 -0.65
C LEU A 61 1.68 3.91 -1.56
N LEU A 62 1.03 4.92 -0.98
CA LEU A 62 0.31 5.96 -1.74
C LEU A 62 1.24 6.66 -2.75
N THR A 63 2.45 7.00 -2.32
CA THR A 63 3.50 7.49 -3.22
C THR A 63 4.89 7.18 -2.66
N ASN A 64 5.87 7.00 -3.54
CA ASN A 64 7.28 6.99 -3.18
C ASN A 64 7.93 8.37 -3.33
N HIS A 65 7.20 9.43 -3.69
CA HIS A 65 7.74 10.80 -3.60
C HIS A 65 7.93 11.18 -2.12
N CYS A 66 9.11 11.71 -1.79
CA CYS A 66 9.42 12.17 -0.45
C CYS A 66 10.21 13.47 -0.51
N ILE A 67 9.85 14.45 0.31
CA ILE A 67 10.59 15.72 0.47
C ILE A 67 11.83 15.58 1.36
N PHE A 68 11.93 14.49 2.12
CA PHE A 68 13.02 14.22 3.04
C PHE A 68 14.14 13.40 2.41
N ASP A 69 15.33 13.46 3.02
CA ASP A 69 16.55 12.84 2.51
C ASP A 69 17.19 11.86 3.50
N CYS A 70 16.37 10.99 4.10
CA CYS A 70 16.84 10.04 5.12
C CYS A 70 17.87 9.06 4.52
N ALA A 71 19.06 8.97 5.15
CA ALA A 71 20.18 8.18 4.64
C ALA A 71 19.87 6.68 4.42
N TYR A 72 18.93 6.14 5.20
CA TYR A 72 18.52 4.73 5.15
C TYR A 72 17.32 4.47 4.23
N CYS A 73 16.67 5.50 3.67
CA CYS A 73 15.42 5.34 2.95
C CYS A 73 15.66 5.26 1.43
N VAL A 74 15.20 4.18 0.79
CA VAL A 74 15.26 4.04 -0.68
C VAL A 74 14.45 5.12 -1.40
N SER A 75 13.41 5.64 -0.75
CA SER A 75 12.54 6.70 -1.27
C SER A 75 13.04 8.11 -0.96
N ARG A 76 14.24 8.29 -0.40
CA ARG A 76 14.83 9.61 -0.12
C ARG A 76 14.87 10.48 -1.38
N ARG A 77 14.73 11.80 -1.24
CA ARG A 77 14.59 12.73 -2.38
C ARG A 77 15.78 12.69 -3.35
N SER A 78 16.99 12.45 -2.85
CA SER A 78 18.22 12.46 -3.65
C SER A 78 18.41 11.22 -4.51
N ASN A 79 17.61 10.15 -4.31
CA ASN A 79 17.71 8.94 -5.12
C ASN A 79 17.00 9.12 -6.46
N ASP A 80 17.72 8.83 -7.54
CA ASP A 80 17.16 8.71 -8.88
C ASP A 80 16.50 7.34 -9.06
N VAL A 81 15.20 7.29 -8.79
CA VAL A 81 14.35 6.12 -8.95
C VAL A 81 13.05 6.53 -9.60
N LYS A 82 12.41 5.62 -10.33
CA LYS A 82 11.07 5.87 -10.89
C LYS A 82 10.09 6.23 -9.78
N ARG A 83 9.44 7.37 -9.91
CA ARG A 83 8.46 7.83 -8.93
C ARG A 83 7.04 7.67 -9.44
N ALA A 84 6.15 7.32 -8.53
CA ALA A 84 4.74 7.12 -8.80
C ALA A 84 3.90 7.63 -7.62
N ALA A 85 2.66 7.98 -7.91
CA ALA A 85 1.67 8.36 -6.91
C ALA A 85 0.30 7.84 -7.32
N PHE A 86 -0.41 7.27 -6.37
CA PHE A 86 -1.84 7.00 -6.49
C PHE A 86 -2.64 8.24 -6.09
N THR A 87 -3.81 8.39 -6.68
CA THR A 87 -4.86 9.26 -6.16
C THR A 87 -5.62 8.54 -5.04
N VAL A 88 -6.37 9.31 -4.24
CA VAL A 88 -7.26 8.75 -3.21
C VAL A 88 -8.24 7.73 -3.82
N GLU A 89 -8.88 8.07 -4.94
CA GLU A 89 -9.83 7.18 -5.62
C GLU A 89 -9.17 5.89 -6.12
N GLU A 90 -7.97 5.99 -6.70
CA GLU A 90 -7.26 4.81 -7.20
C GLU A 90 -6.99 3.80 -6.07
N VAL A 91 -6.61 4.26 -4.88
CA VAL A 91 -6.40 3.36 -3.71
C VAL A 91 -7.71 2.78 -3.21
N VAL A 92 -8.76 3.60 -3.12
CA VAL A 92 -10.10 3.15 -2.69
C VAL A 92 -10.62 2.07 -3.64
N ASP A 93 -10.62 2.33 -4.94
CA ASP A 93 -11.08 1.41 -5.97
C ASP A 93 -10.27 0.12 -5.97
N LEU A 94 -8.94 0.20 -5.88
CA LEU A 94 -8.08 -0.99 -5.78
C LEU A 94 -8.46 -1.83 -4.56
N THR A 95 -8.58 -1.21 -3.40
CA THR A 95 -8.91 -1.90 -2.15
C THR A 95 -10.25 -2.61 -2.25
N ILE A 96 -11.30 -1.91 -2.73
CA ILE A 96 -12.64 -2.49 -2.87
C ILE A 96 -12.66 -3.63 -3.90
N ASN A 97 -11.93 -3.49 -5.02
CA ASN A 97 -11.87 -4.53 -6.04
C ASN A 97 -11.20 -5.81 -5.54
N PHE A 98 -10.09 -5.70 -4.79
CA PHE A 98 -9.43 -6.87 -4.20
C PHE A 98 -10.27 -7.50 -3.10
N TYR A 99 -10.93 -6.67 -2.27
CA TYR A 99 -11.80 -7.16 -1.19
C TYR A 99 -13.01 -7.92 -1.72
N ARG A 100 -13.71 -7.37 -2.74
CA ARG A 100 -14.87 -8.03 -3.37
C ARG A 100 -14.54 -9.36 -4.04
N ARG A 101 -13.27 -9.57 -4.41
CA ARG A 101 -12.78 -10.82 -5.01
C ARG A 101 -12.25 -11.80 -3.97
N ASN A 102 -12.38 -11.48 -2.67
CA ASN A 102 -11.87 -12.26 -1.54
C ASN A 102 -10.35 -12.49 -1.62
N TYR A 103 -9.59 -11.54 -2.19
CA TYR A 103 -8.13 -11.62 -2.25
C TYR A 103 -7.45 -11.02 -1.02
N ILE A 104 -8.18 -10.18 -0.27
CA ILE A 104 -7.68 -9.49 0.92
C ILE A 104 -8.79 -9.43 1.96
N GLU A 105 -8.38 -9.36 3.22
CA GLU A 105 -9.22 -9.11 4.40
C GLU A 105 -9.01 -7.69 4.95
N GLY A 106 -8.04 -6.96 4.41
CA GLY A 106 -7.73 -5.61 4.87
C GLY A 106 -6.78 -4.82 3.98
N LEU A 107 -6.50 -3.60 4.40
CA LEU A 107 -5.60 -2.63 3.76
C LEU A 107 -4.45 -2.30 4.72
N PHE A 108 -3.23 -2.36 4.22
CA PHE A 108 -2.07 -1.74 4.83
C PHE A 108 -1.69 -0.51 4.00
N LEU A 109 -1.76 0.68 4.59
CA LEU A 109 -1.58 1.95 3.89
C LEU A 109 -0.43 2.75 4.50
N SER A 110 0.53 3.11 3.66
CA SER A 110 1.65 4.00 3.99
C SER A 110 1.90 5.01 2.87
N SER A 111 2.81 5.97 3.06
CA SER A 111 3.20 6.94 2.04
C SER A 111 4.58 7.51 2.30
N GLY A 112 5.30 7.90 1.24
CA GLY A 112 6.29 8.96 1.32
C GLY A 112 5.63 10.31 1.61
N ILE A 113 6.41 11.27 2.11
CA ILE A 113 5.87 12.59 2.50
C ILE A 113 6.00 13.55 1.32
N PHE A 114 4.88 13.92 0.72
CA PHE A 114 4.83 14.86 -0.41
C PHE A 114 4.20 16.18 0.04
N SER A 115 4.82 17.30 -0.35
CA SER A 115 4.46 18.66 0.10
C SER A 115 4.68 18.91 1.60
N SER A 116 3.89 18.30 2.48
CA SER A 116 4.05 18.40 3.95
C SER A 116 3.51 17.14 4.67
N PRO A 117 3.91 16.91 5.94
CA PRO A 117 3.36 15.83 6.76
C PRO A 117 1.84 15.83 6.85
N ASP A 118 1.24 16.99 7.20
CA ASP A 118 -0.20 17.15 7.32
C ASP A 118 -0.92 16.90 6.00
N TYR A 119 -0.38 17.48 4.91
CA TYR A 119 -0.96 17.31 3.59
C TYR A 119 -0.99 15.83 3.21
N THR A 120 0.10 15.10 3.45
CA THR A 120 0.19 13.66 3.20
C THR A 120 -0.81 12.89 4.08
N MET A 121 -0.83 13.15 5.39
CA MET A 121 -1.71 12.45 6.34
C MET A 121 -3.19 12.67 6.01
N GLU A 122 -3.58 13.89 5.63
CA GLU A 122 -4.96 14.21 5.22
C GLU A 122 -5.43 13.32 4.05
N ARG A 123 -4.54 12.98 3.10
CA ARG A 123 -4.88 12.07 1.98
C ARG A 123 -5.06 10.64 2.46
N LEU A 124 -4.22 10.18 3.39
CA LEU A 124 -4.38 8.86 4.02
C LEU A 124 -5.70 8.76 4.77
N VAL A 125 -6.01 9.76 5.61
CA VAL A 125 -7.28 9.84 6.35
C VAL A 125 -8.46 9.89 5.40
N ARG A 126 -8.36 10.63 4.29
CA ARG A 126 -9.42 10.70 3.27
C ARG A 126 -9.71 9.33 2.64
N ILE A 127 -8.68 8.53 2.34
CA ILE A 127 -8.84 7.15 1.85
C ILE A 127 -9.61 6.32 2.88
N VAL A 128 -9.18 6.35 4.15
CA VAL A 128 -9.83 5.60 5.24
C VAL A 128 -11.28 6.04 5.41
N LYS A 129 -11.54 7.35 5.43
CA LYS A 129 -12.88 7.92 5.56
C LYS A 129 -13.78 7.40 4.45
N LYS A 130 -13.36 7.50 3.18
CA LYS A 130 -14.14 6.97 2.05
C LYS A 130 -14.44 5.49 2.19
N LEU A 131 -13.44 4.67 2.50
CA LEU A 131 -13.62 3.23 2.71
C LEU A 131 -14.67 2.94 3.79
N ARG A 132 -14.60 3.62 4.94
CA ARG A 132 -15.52 3.39 6.07
C ARG A 132 -16.91 4.00 5.85
N THR A 133 -17.00 5.26 5.42
CA THR A 133 -18.26 6.00 5.41
C THR A 133 -19.06 5.80 4.13
N GLU A 134 -18.40 5.73 2.98
CA GLU A 134 -19.06 5.61 1.66
C GLU A 134 -19.18 4.15 1.23
N HIS A 135 -18.07 3.40 1.26
CA HIS A 135 -18.06 2.01 0.76
C HIS A 135 -18.41 0.96 1.82
N LYS A 136 -18.60 1.36 3.08
CA LYS A 136 -18.89 0.46 4.22
C LYS A 136 -17.92 -0.73 4.28
N PHE A 137 -16.66 -0.48 3.96
CA PHE A 137 -15.59 -1.47 4.04
C PHE A 137 -15.44 -1.89 5.50
N ASN A 138 -15.59 -3.20 5.77
CA ASN A 138 -15.47 -3.78 7.12
C ASN A 138 -14.13 -4.49 7.37
N GLY A 139 -13.27 -4.57 6.35
CA GLY A 139 -11.96 -5.18 6.49
C GLY A 139 -11.04 -4.42 7.44
N TYR A 140 -9.96 -5.08 7.85
CA TYR A 140 -8.94 -4.47 8.70
C TYR A 140 -8.25 -3.31 7.95
N ILE A 141 -7.92 -2.21 8.64
CA ILE A 141 -7.12 -1.13 8.05
C ILE A 141 -5.98 -0.81 9.01
N HIS A 142 -4.76 -0.99 8.53
CA HIS A 142 -3.55 -0.51 9.16
C HIS A 142 -3.06 0.73 8.40
N VAL A 143 -2.97 1.88 9.07
CA VAL A 143 -2.41 3.10 8.50
C VAL A 143 -1.16 3.49 9.26
N LYS A 144 -0.07 3.72 8.53
CA LYS A 144 1.12 4.34 9.11
C LYS A 144 0.90 5.84 9.23
N THR A 145 0.89 6.34 10.47
CA THR A 145 0.87 7.77 10.76
C THR A 145 2.12 8.44 10.19
N ILE A 146 1.94 9.60 9.53
CA ILE A 146 3.06 10.34 8.96
C ILE A 146 3.81 11.09 10.08
N PRO A 147 5.13 10.90 10.23
CA PRO A 147 5.91 11.64 11.21
C PRO A 147 5.78 13.15 11.01
N GLY A 148 5.46 13.86 12.09
CA GLY A 148 5.25 15.31 12.08
C GLY A 148 3.87 15.76 11.61
N ALA A 149 2.92 14.85 11.40
CA ALA A 149 1.52 15.22 11.20
C ALA A 149 0.88 15.72 12.51
N SER A 150 -0.06 16.66 12.38
CA SER A 150 -0.85 17.20 13.48
C SER A 150 -1.61 16.07 14.21
N PRO A 151 -1.69 16.10 15.56
CA PRO A 151 -2.50 15.15 16.32
C PRO A 151 -3.97 15.12 15.91
N GLU A 152 -4.50 16.21 15.35
CA GLU A 152 -5.90 16.31 14.89
C GLU A 152 -6.18 15.43 13.66
N LEU A 153 -5.14 14.97 12.98
CA LEU A 153 -5.22 14.09 11.80
C LEU A 153 -4.99 12.60 12.15
N ILE A 154 -4.82 12.25 13.42
CA ILE A 154 -4.47 10.90 13.89
C ILE A 154 -5.62 10.28 14.68
#